data_AF-A0A965PGB6-F1
#
_entry.id   AF-A0A965PGB6-F1
#
_cell.length_a   1.000
_cell.length_b   1.000
_cell.length_c   1.000
_cell.angle_alpha   90.00
_cell.angle_beta   90.00
_cell.angle_gamma   90.00
#
_symmetry.space_group_name_H-M   'P 1'
#
loop_
_entity.id
_entity.type
_entity.pdbx_description
1 polymer ?
#
loop_
_entity_poly.entity_id
_entity_poly.type
_entity_poly.pdbx_seq_one_letter_code
_entity_poly.pdbx_strand_id
1 'polypeptide(L)'
;MWNVFQAILDEGTDEEFEPIPVAIPCPHPKHSWEQLETLRLRAELGEELFHSEDNRQCATAEQSGYAIDMMKLHRIENKDQPKCERKPVLPRKCPTCGKKFTPLYSDKRRKHCSRGCYIAYLRRKTKHCKSVAV
;
A
#
# COMPACT_ATOMS: atom_id res chain seq x y z
N MET A 1 4.84 12.65 54.21
CA MET A 1 4.78 11.83 52.99
C MET A 1 4.45 12.78 51.87
N TRP A 2 5.41 13.02 50.97
CA TRP A 2 5.23 14.00 49.88
C TRP A 2 4.23 13.41 48.88
N ASN A 3 3.05 14.02 48.77
CA ASN A 3 2.00 13.56 47.87
C ASN A 3 2.25 14.22 46.52
N VAL A 4 2.67 13.42 45.53
CA VAL A 4 2.95 13.86 44.15
C VAL A 4 1.78 14.64 43.56
N PHE A 5 0.54 14.30 43.92
CA PHE A 5 -0.65 15.02 43.47
C PHE A 5 -0.78 16.43 44.07
N GLN A 6 -0.29 16.64 45.30
CA GLN A 6 -0.27 17.96 45.91
C GLN A 6 0.79 18.86 45.27
N ALA A 7 1.96 18.29 44.94
CA ALA A 7 3.01 19.01 44.21
C ALA A 7 2.54 19.45 42.81
N ILE A 8 1.80 18.60 42.09
CA ILE A 8 1.22 18.98 40.78
C ILE A 8 0.19 20.11 40.92
N LEU A 9 -0.60 20.13 42.00
CA LEU A 9 -1.58 21.19 42.24
C LEU A 9 -0.93 22.51 42.68
N ASP A 10 0.19 22.45 43.40
CA ASP A 10 0.90 23.62 43.91
C ASP A 10 1.89 24.21 42.89
N GLU A 11 2.48 23.39 42.01
CA GLU A 11 3.49 23.80 41.00
C GLU A 11 2.94 23.81 39.56
N GLY A 12 1.80 23.17 39.29
CA GLY A 12 1.18 23.08 37.97
C GLY A 12 0.38 24.33 37.61
N THR A 13 1.05 25.47 37.48
CA THR A 13 0.47 26.59 36.74
C THR A 13 0.57 26.30 35.25
N ASP A 14 -0.58 26.20 34.58
CA ASP A 14 -0.71 26.09 33.12
C ASP A 14 -0.17 27.33 32.36
N GLU A 15 0.49 28.27 33.05
CA GLU A 15 0.92 29.57 32.52
C GLU A 15 2.13 29.51 31.58
N GLU A 16 2.77 28.35 31.44
CA GLU A 16 3.91 28.16 30.52
C GLU A 16 3.60 27.20 29.36
N PHE A 17 2.33 26.83 29.16
CA PHE A 17 1.94 26.10 27.95
C PHE A 17 1.88 27.06 26.76
N GLU A 18 3.04 27.34 26.17
CA GLU A 18 3.10 27.99 24.87
C GLU A 18 2.55 27.00 23.82
N PRO A 19 1.42 27.34 23.14
CA PRO A 19 0.88 26.45 22.13
C PRO A 19 1.91 26.27 21.02
N ILE A 20 2.15 25.02 20.63
CA ILE A 20 3.05 24.69 19.52
C ILE A 20 2.58 25.46 18.28
N PRO A 21 3.44 26.30 17.67
CA PRO A 21 3.05 27.05 16.49
C PRO A 21 2.75 26.10 15.33
N VAL A 22 1.73 26.45 14.55
CA VAL A 22 1.32 25.67 13.37
C VAL A 22 2.43 25.75 12.33
N ALA A 23 2.92 24.60 11.87
CA ALA A 23 3.98 24.52 10.88
C ALA A 23 3.55 25.21 9.57
N ILE A 24 4.42 26.05 8.99
CA ILE A 24 4.14 26.72 7.70
C ILE A 24 4.30 25.71 6.57
N PRO A 25 3.39 25.64 5.57
CA PRO A 25 3.53 24.74 4.41
C PRO A 25 4.89 24.85 3.72
N CYS A 26 5.51 23.70 3.43
CA CYS A 26 6.77 23.61 2.69
C CYS A 26 6.47 23.68 1.18
N PRO A 27 6.93 24.74 0.48
CA PRO A 27 6.70 24.91 -0.96
C PRO A 27 7.67 24.04 -1.81
N HIS A 28 8.67 23.43 -1.19
CA HIS A 28 9.72 22.68 -1.89
C HIS A 28 9.24 21.30 -2.38
N PRO A 29 9.76 20.83 -3.54
CA PRO A 29 9.40 19.54 -4.10
C PRO A 29 9.84 18.38 -3.19
N LYS A 30 9.12 17.25 -3.27
CA LYS A 30 9.47 16.04 -2.51
C LYS A 30 10.91 15.61 -2.79
N HIS A 31 11.64 15.28 -1.73
CA HIS A 31 13.02 14.81 -1.72
C HIS A 31 14.06 15.84 -2.19
N SER A 32 13.70 17.13 -2.27
CA SER A 32 14.68 18.19 -2.50
C SER A 32 15.50 18.46 -1.22
N TRP A 33 16.69 19.02 -1.39
CA TRP A 33 17.54 19.35 -0.25
C TRP A 33 16.90 20.45 0.62
N GLU A 34 16.23 21.41 -0.02
CA GLU A 34 15.48 22.49 0.62
C GLU A 34 14.29 21.97 1.44
N GLN A 35 13.64 20.89 0.99
CA GLN A 35 12.62 20.21 1.80
C GLN A 35 13.24 19.60 3.05
N LEU A 36 14.38 18.89 2.91
CA LEU A 36 15.05 18.28 4.06
C LEU A 36 15.51 19.32 5.07
N GLU A 37 16.03 20.46 4.61
CA GLU A 37 16.44 21.57 5.48
C GLU A 37 15.23 22.20 6.20
N THR A 38 14.11 22.37 5.49
CA THR A 38 12.85 22.84 6.11
C THR A 38 12.36 21.88 7.20
N LEU A 39 12.40 20.57 6.94
CA LEU A 39 12.01 19.55 7.93
C LEU A 39 12.96 19.51 9.12
N ARG A 40 14.25 19.74 8.90
CA ARG A 40 15.24 19.85 9.96
C ARG A 40 14.96 21.04 10.87
N LEU A 41 14.71 22.22 10.30
CA LEU A 41 14.37 23.43 11.07
C LEU A 41 13.09 23.24 11.89
N ARG A 42 12.05 22.61 11.34
CA ARG A 42 10.83 22.26 12.09
C ARG A 42 11.13 21.37 13.29
N ALA A 43 11.99 20.37 13.11
CA ALA A 43 12.41 19.48 14.19
C ALA A 43 13.18 20.23 15.30
N GLU A 44 14.05 21.18 14.92
CA GLU A 44 14.79 22.02 15.86
C GLU A 44 13.87 22.99 16.63
N LEU A 45 12.79 23.45 16.01
CA LEU A 45 11.78 24.33 16.60
C LEU A 45 10.66 23.59 17.38
N GLY A 46 10.64 22.24 17.33
CA GLY A 46 9.57 21.45 17.94
C GLY A 46 8.22 21.58 17.24
N GLU A 47 8.21 22.05 15.99
CA GLU A 47 7.01 22.16 15.16
C GLU A 47 6.57 20.79 14.61
N GLU A 48 5.33 20.72 14.12
CA GLU A 48 4.86 19.53 13.40
C GLU A 48 5.70 19.28 12.13
N LEU A 49 6.31 18.09 12.04
CA LEU A 49 7.14 17.72 10.89
C LEU A 49 6.38 17.75 9.56
N PHE A 50 5.08 17.51 9.59
CA PHE A 50 4.25 17.40 8.39
C PHE A 50 3.13 18.42 8.43
N HIS A 51 3.03 19.26 7.39
CA HIS A 51 1.88 20.14 7.19
C HIS A 51 0.99 19.57 6.07
N SER A 52 -0.33 19.66 6.24
CA SER A 52 -1.32 19.12 5.29
C SER A 52 -1.22 19.71 3.88
N GLU A 53 -0.64 20.90 3.75
CA GLU A 53 -0.39 21.60 2.49
C GLU A 53 1.04 21.45 1.96
N ASP A 54 1.90 20.64 2.61
CA ASP A 54 3.20 20.29 2.07
C ASP A 54 3.00 19.64 0.68
N ASN A 55 3.70 20.15 -0.34
CA ASN A 55 3.53 19.75 -1.76
C ASN A 55 2.20 20.08 -2.44
N ARG A 56 1.38 21.01 -1.92
CA ARG A 56 0.13 21.37 -2.60
C ARG A 56 0.35 22.01 -3.99
N GLN A 57 1.47 22.71 -4.20
CA GLN A 57 1.75 23.47 -5.42
C GLN A 57 3.26 23.55 -5.75
N CYS A 58 3.85 22.46 -6.22
CA CYS A 58 5.05 22.53 -7.08
C CYS A 58 4.76 21.74 -8.36
N ALA A 59 3.74 22.18 -9.08
CA ALA A 59 3.53 21.83 -10.48
C ALA A 59 3.52 23.15 -11.25
N THR A 60 4.71 23.70 -11.50
CA THR A 60 4.82 24.63 -12.61
C THR A 60 4.44 23.85 -13.87
N ALA A 61 3.66 24.46 -14.76
CA ALA A 61 3.12 23.80 -15.94
C ALA A 61 4.20 23.10 -16.81
N GLU A 62 5.45 23.53 -16.70
CA GLU A 62 6.63 22.95 -17.36
C GLU A 62 7.02 21.55 -16.83
N GLN A 63 6.80 21.25 -15.55
CA GLN A 63 7.10 19.93 -14.96
C GLN A 63 6.07 18.84 -15.32
N SER A 64 4.89 19.24 -15.82
CA SER A 64 3.87 18.28 -16.29
C SER A 64 4.34 17.52 -17.55
N GLY A 65 5.16 18.15 -18.40
CA GLY A 65 5.78 17.50 -19.56
C GLY A 65 6.85 16.49 -19.15
N TYR A 66 7.67 16.83 -18.16
CA TYR A 66 8.75 15.97 -17.67
C TYR A 66 8.23 14.69 -17.01
N ALA A 67 7.11 14.78 -16.26
CA ALA A 67 6.46 13.60 -15.68
C ALA A 67 5.92 12.63 -16.75
N ILE A 68 5.37 13.16 -17.85
CA ILE A 68 4.89 12.35 -18.98
C ILE A 68 6.09 11.69 -19.70
N ASP A 69 7.19 12.42 -19.88
CA ASP A 69 8.39 11.89 -20.55
C ASP A 69 9.16 10.89 -19.69
N MET A 70 9.21 11.06 -18.36
CA MET A 70 9.71 10.05 -17.42
C MET A 70 8.87 8.76 -17.44
N MET A 71 7.54 8.86 -17.54
CA MET A 71 6.68 7.69 -17.72
C MET A 71 6.93 6.97 -19.06
N LYS A 72 7.29 7.70 -20.13
CA LYS A 72 7.70 7.11 -21.42
C LYS A 72 9.07 6.45 -21.34
N LEU A 73 10.05 7.06 -20.67
CA LEU A 73 11.41 6.52 -20.54
C LEU A 73 11.44 5.23 -19.71
N HIS A 74 10.73 5.16 -18.58
CA HIS A 74 10.61 3.90 -17.82
C HIS A 74 10.00 2.75 -18.63
N ARG A 75 9.13 3.07 -19.61
CA ARG A 75 8.56 2.08 -20.55
C ARG A 75 9.59 1.58 -21.56
N ILE A 76 10.59 2.39 -21.90
CA ILE A 76 11.67 2.03 -22.83
C ILE A 76 12.72 1.19 -22.10
N GLU A 77 13.16 1.60 -20.91
CA GLU A 77 14.19 0.89 -20.12
C GLU A 77 13.72 -0.48 -19.59
N ASN A 78 12.41 -0.68 -19.38
CA ASN A 78 11.86 -1.98 -18.95
C ASN A 78 11.55 -2.96 -20.10
N LYS A 79 11.76 -2.58 -21.38
CA LYS A 79 11.52 -3.52 -22.49
C LYS A 79 12.51 -4.69 -22.50
N ASP A 80 13.72 -4.45 -22.02
CA ASP A 80 14.83 -5.40 -22.10
C ASP A 80 15.12 -6.12 -20.78
N GLN A 81 14.26 -5.97 -19.77
CA GLN A 81 14.37 -6.80 -18.57
C GLN A 81 14.20 -8.27 -18.99
N PRO A 82 15.17 -9.16 -18.69
CA PRO A 82 15.01 -10.58 -18.92
C PRO A 82 13.81 -11.03 -18.08
N LYS A 83 12.73 -11.48 -18.75
CA LYS A 83 11.60 -12.13 -18.08
C LYS A 83 12.17 -13.27 -17.25
N CYS A 84 12.22 -13.06 -15.94
CA CYS A 84 12.68 -14.06 -14.99
C CYS A 84 12.00 -15.40 -15.31
N GLU A 85 12.83 -16.42 -15.52
CA GLU A 85 12.42 -17.77 -15.90
C GLU A 85 11.39 -18.26 -14.88
N ARG A 86 10.14 -18.34 -15.33
CA ARG A 86 9.02 -18.66 -14.45
C ARG A 86 9.11 -20.15 -14.11
N LYS A 87 9.09 -20.48 -12.81
CA LYS A 87 9.05 -21.87 -12.34
C LYS A 87 7.97 -22.65 -13.09
N PRO A 88 8.29 -23.83 -13.67
CA PRO A 88 7.32 -24.61 -14.42
C PRO A 88 6.17 -25.02 -13.49
N VAL A 89 4.94 -24.70 -13.89
CA VAL A 89 3.75 -25.08 -13.13
C VAL A 89 3.50 -26.57 -13.34
N LEU A 90 3.58 -27.36 -12.28
CA LEU A 90 3.31 -28.80 -12.33
C LEU A 90 1.87 -29.08 -12.78
N PRO A 91 1.64 -30.08 -13.65
CA PRO A 91 0.31 -30.45 -14.10
C PRO A 91 -0.53 -31.01 -12.95
N ARG A 92 -1.81 -30.63 -12.89
CA ARG A 92 -2.77 -31.06 -11.86
C ARG A 92 -3.88 -31.90 -12.49
N LYS A 93 -4.46 -32.82 -11.71
CA LYS A 93 -5.63 -33.61 -12.12
C LYS A 93 -6.92 -32.91 -11.68
N CYS A 94 -7.87 -32.78 -12.60
CA CYS A 94 -9.20 -32.24 -12.27
C CYS A 94 -10.01 -33.28 -11.47
N PRO A 95 -10.59 -32.94 -10.30
CA PRO A 95 -11.37 -33.87 -9.50
C PRO A 95 -12.70 -34.28 -10.16
N THR A 96 -13.19 -33.49 -11.12
CA THR A 96 -14.50 -33.74 -11.75
C THR A 96 -14.40 -34.67 -12.96
N CYS A 97 -13.34 -34.54 -13.76
CA CYS A 97 -13.20 -35.25 -15.04
C CYS A 97 -11.90 -36.06 -15.17
N GLY A 98 -11.01 -36.04 -14.17
CA GLY A 98 -9.75 -36.78 -14.16
C GLY A 98 -8.66 -36.24 -15.11
N LYS A 99 -8.98 -35.30 -16.00
CA LYS A 99 -8.04 -34.75 -16.99
C LYS A 99 -6.89 -34.01 -16.30
N LYS A 100 -5.66 -34.24 -16.80
CA LYS A 100 -4.48 -33.45 -16.42
C LYS A 100 -4.57 -32.08 -17.11
N PHE A 101 -4.35 -31.00 -16.36
CA PHE A 101 -4.31 -29.65 -16.90
C PHE A 101 -3.20 -28.84 -16.23
N THR A 102 -2.64 -27.90 -16.97
CA THR A 102 -1.67 -26.93 -16.47
C THR A 102 -2.40 -25.64 -16.13
N PRO A 103 -2.41 -25.20 -14.85
CA PRO A 103 -2.91 -23.87 -14.52
C PRO A 103 -2.09 -22.82 -15.27
N LEU A 104 -2.76 -21.84 -15.89
CA LEU A 104 -2.10 -20.65 -16.38
C LEU A 104 -1.38 -19.97 -15.20
N TYR A 105 -0.17 -19.50 -15.49
CA TYR A 105 0.99 -19.23 -14.61
C TYR A 105 0.78 -18.52 -13.25
N SER A 106 -0.41 -18.01 -12.91
CA SER A 106 -0.70 -17.32 -11.65
C SER A 106 -1.70 -18.06 -10.75
N ASP A 107 -2.45 -19.02 -11.28
CA ASP A 107 -3.69 -19.47 -10.64
C ASP A 107 -3.49 -20.71 -9.76
N LYS A 108 -2.67 -20.57 -8.71
CA LYS A 108 -2.37 -21.65 -7.74
C LYS A 108 -3.62 -22.23 -7.07
N ARG A 109 -4.73 -21.48 -7.05
CA ARG A 109 -6.01 -21.88 -6.45
C ARG A 109 -6.93 -22.65 -7.41
N ARG A 110 -6.60 -22.72 -8.71
CA ARG A 110 -7.44 -23.43 -9.68
C ARG A 110 -7.35 -24.94 -9.47
N LYS A 111 -8.49 -25.54 -9.08
CA LYS A 111 -8.64 -26.99 -8.86
C LYS A 111 -9.25 -27.74 -10.05
N HIS A 112 -9.88 -27.02 -10.98
CA HIS A 112 -10.68 -27.61 -12.06
C HIS A 112 -10.14 -27.19 -13.44
N CYS A 113 -10.14 -28.13 -14.39
CA CYS A 113 -9.62 -27.86 -15.74
C CYS A 113 -10.45 -26.82 -16.50
N SER A 114 -11.74 -26.68 -16.20
CA SER A 114 -12.64 -25.70 -16.82
C SER A 114 -13.72 -25.22 -15.85
N ARG A 115 -14.36 -24.09 -16.19
CA ARG A 115 -15.53 -23.58 -15.44
C ARG A 115 -16.67 -24.60 -15.40
N GLY A 116 -16.87 -25.36 -16.48
CA GLY A 116 -17.87 -26.44 -16.53
C GLY A 116 -17.61 -27.54 -15.48
N CYS A 117 -16.35 -27.96 -15.31
CA CYS A 117 -16.00 -28.94 -14.27
C CYS A 117 -16.23 -28.40 -12.85
N TYR A 118 -15.99 -27.10 -12.63
CA TYR A 118 -16.27 -26.46 -11.35
C TYR A 118 -17.77 -26.43 -11.04
N ILE A 119 -18.61 -26.07 -12.01
CA ILE A 119 -20.08 -26.07 -11.85
C ILE A 119 -20.59 -27.49 -11.56
N ALA A 120 -20.09 -28.50 -12.28
CA ALA A 120 -20.48 -29.90 -12.06
C ALA A 120 -20.06 -30.41 -10.67
N TYR A 121 -18.88 -30.00 -10.17
CA TYR A 121 -18.46 -30.30 -8.80
C TYR A 121 -19.43 -29.69 -7.76
N LEU A 122 -19.81 -28.43 -7.92
CA LEU A 122 -20.76 -27.75 -7.02
C LEU A 122 -22.13 -28.46 -7.00
N ARG A 123 -22.63 -28.87 -8.18
CA ARG A 123 -23.90 -29.62 -8.29
C ARG A 123 -23.88 -30.96 -7.56
N ARG A 124 -22.73 -31.65 -7.51
CA ARG A 124 -22.60 -32.90 -6.73
C ARG A 124 -22.60 -32.64 -5.23
N LYS A 125 -21.92 -31.57 -4.80
CA LYS A 125 -21.85 -31.19 -3.38
C LYS A 125 -23.23 -30.86 -2.79
N THR A 126 -24.10 -30.21 -3.55
CA THR A 126 -25.46 -29.86 -3.07
C THR A 126 -26.44 -31.03 -3.05
N LYS A 127 -26.24 -32.06 -3.87
CA LYS A 127 -27.08 -33.28 -3.83
C LYS A 127 -26.82 -34.13 -2.59
N HIS A 128 -25.58 -34.14 -2.09
CA HIS A 128 -25.23 -34.90 -0.89
C HIS A 128 -25.90 -34.37 0.39
N CYS A 129 -26.25 -33.07 0.43
CA CYS A 129 -26.99 -32.49 1.55
C CYS A 129 -28.51 -32.74 1.49
N LYS A 130 -29.06 -33.20 0.36
CA LYS A 130 -30.51 -33.44 0.19
C LYS A 130 -30.92 -34.90 0.36
N SER A 131 -29.96 -35.82 0.50
CA SER A 131 -30.23 -37.26 0.69
C SER A 131 -30.26 -37.71 2.16
N VAL A 132 -30.22 -36.77 3.12
CA VAL A 132 -30.36 -37.03 4.57
C VAL A 132 -31.65 -36.38 5.10
N ALA A 133 -32.71 -36.45 4.31
CA ALA A 133 -34.05 -36.00 4.68
C ALA A 133 -35.06 -37.01 4.12
N VAL A 134 -35.08 -38.20 4.72
CA VAL A 134 -36.21 -39.14 4.67
C VAL A 134 -36.42 -39.59 6.10
#